data_AF-A0A3M7CLX8-F1
#
_entry.id   AF-A0A3M7CLX8-F1
#
_cell.length_a   1.000
_cell.length_b   1.000
_cell.length_c   1.000
_cell.angle_alpha   90.00
_cell.angle_beta   90.00
_cell.angle_gamma   90.00
#
_symmetry.space_group_name_H-M   'P 1'
#
loop_
_entity.id
_entity.type
_entity.pdbx_description
1 polymer ?
#
loop_
_entity_poly.entity_id
_entity_poly.type
_entity_poly.pdbx_seq_one_letter_code
_entity_poly.pdbx_strand_id
1 'polypeptide(L)'
;MTGKSNLTHLPPELLDHIIEYLPTANAVANLGASSKSLRHAVDTDGWTTFNRTRFPSLHPADTPSQSRTARTLTTLSKAWDRRAFVTTYIEPQGNITVYPGCKKVDRWKRPKGQTIGFTPQLDVYEEVGHTWQEREEVLAFSAGAEVCVRRKRRRGSEESNAWTTYRPLSAYEGRDDVTTLHLLRPKAQRDNEVQRLVSGTANGDLWILSIPEDDSEEVPTSYLVTNGQPVRSSSLLHRPTADQDLLVANMGDSRVSLYPIDPSVGKIAPSDSLDIRPPQTNGGHVKNQQRVWSSEFLSPNRIATGIGPSSEPLHIYEILPTGFSKEPVRKFSLQNELFEPSDEDSVAPAGKKRSSSIYPIAPLPPYNAAGGSVDGNVFLSGAYDGAV
;
A
#
# COMPACT_ATOMS: atom_id res chain seq x y z
N MET A 1 48.71 -40.27 1.97
CA MET A 1 47.71 -39.76 2.92
C MET A 1 46.71 -38.91 2.14
N THR A 2 45.56 -39.49 1.80
CA THR A 2 44.47 -38.80 1.09
C THR A 2 43.83 -37.81 2.06
N GLY A 3 43.99 -36.51 1.80
CA GLY A 3 43.38 -35.47 2.62
C GLY A 3 41.86 -35.64 2.62
N LYS A 4 41.25 -35.76 3.80
CA LYS A 4 39.79 -35.75 3.93
C LYS A 4 39.28 -34.42 3.36
N SER A 5 38.53 -34.49 2.28
CA SER A 5 37.79 -33.35 1.73
C SER A 5 36.77 -32.89 2.77
N ASN A 6 37.11 -31.83 3.50
CA ASN A 6 36.21 -31.21 4.46
C ASN A 6 35.35 -30.17 3.73
N LEU A 7 34.10 -30.02 4.17
CA LEU A 7 33.15 -29.04 3.62
C LEU A 7 33.72 -27.61 3.65
N THR A 8 34.59 -27.32 4.62
CA THR A 8 35.30 -26.04 4.77
C THR A 8 36.32 -25.74 3.67
N HIS A 9 36.72 -26.73 2.87
CA HIS A 9 37.67 -26.56 1.77
C HIS A 9 37.00 -26.48 0.40
N LEU A 10 35.66 -26.51 0.35
CA LEU A 10 34.95 -26.31 -0.91
C LEU A 10 35.13 -24.87 -1.40
N PRO A 11 35.22 -24.68 -2.73
CA PRO A 11 35.08 -23.37 -3.35
C PRO A 11 33.76 -22.69 -2.92
N PRO A 12 33.74 -21.35 -2.79
CA PRO A 12 32.54 -20.59 -2.41
C PRO A 12 31.31 -20.92 -3.26
N GLU A 13 31.50 -21.15 -4.56
CA GLU A 13 30.41 -21.44 -5.51
C GLU A 13 29.69 -22.75 -5.18
N LEU A 14 30.42 -23.76 -4.70
CA LEU A 14 29.82 -25.02 -4.27
C LEU A 14 29.12 -24.88 -2.92
N LEU A 15 29.61 -24.01 -2.04
CA LEU A 15 28.95 -23.70 -0.77
C LEU A 15 27.63 -22.97 -1.00
N ASP A 16 27.60 -22.00 -1.92
CA ASP A 16 26.37 -21.31 -2.30
C ASP A 16 25.34 -22.26 -2.89
N HIS A 17 25.77 -23.17 -3.77
CA HIS A 17 24.88 -24.17 -4.34
C HIS A 17 24.31 -25.12 -3.27
N ILE A 18 25.11 -25.51 -2.28
CA ILE A 18 24.60 -26.29 -1.14
C ILE A 18 23.55 -25.50 -0.36
N ILE A 19 23.81 -24.20 -0.10
CA ILE A 19 22.93 -23.33 0.67
C ILE A 19 21.59 -23.10 -0.06
N GLU A 20 21.60 -23.00 -1.39
CA GLU A 20 20.41 -22.90 -2.23
C GLU A 20 19.40 -24.02 -1.94
N TYR A 21 19.88 -25.25 -1.74
CA TYR A 21 19.04 -26.40 -1.44
C TYR A 21 18.66 -26.56 0.03
N LEU A 22 19.16 -25.71 0.94
CA LEU A 22 18.78 -25.79 2.34
C LEU A 22 17.31 -25.35 2.53
N PRO A 23 16.45 -26.20 3.14
CA PRO A 23 15.00 -25.97 3.14
C PRO A 23 14.56 -24.91 4.15
N THR A 24 15.37 -24.60 5.15
CA THR A 24 14.97 -23.74 6.27
C THR A 24 16.10 -22.82 6.71
N ALA A 25 15.75 -21.66 7.26
CA ALA A 25 16.71 -20.73 7.87
C ALA A 25 17.49 -21.40 9.02
N ASN A 26 16.86 -22.36 9.73
CA ASN A 26 17.53 -23.12 10.78
C ASN A 26 18.64 -24.02 10.21
N ALA A 27 18.45 -24.62 9.05
CA ALA A 27 19.48 -25.42 8.39
C ALA A 27 20.69 -24.55 7.99
N VAL A 28 20.45 -23.35 7.47
CA VAL A 28 21.51 -22.37 7.16
C VAL A 28 22.26 -21.94 8.42
N ALA A 29 21.53 -21.63 9.50
CA ALA A 29 22.14 -21.26 10.79
C ALA A 29 23.01 -22.40 11.36
N ASN A 30 22.53 -23.64 11.30
CA ASN A 30 23.25 -24.82 11.78
C ASN A 30 24.50 -25.10 10.94
N LEU A 31 24.44 -24.89 9.61
CA LEU A 31 25.62 -24.99 8.75
C LEU A 31 26.69 -23.99 9.18
N GLY A 32 26.31 -22.73 9.39
CA GLY A 32 27.23 -21.70 9.88
C GLY A 32 27.76 -21.98 11.30
N ALA A 33 26.99 -22.65 12.15
CA ALA A 33 27.42 -23.02 13.51
C ALA A 33 28.47 -24.14 13.55
N SER A 34 28.64 -24.89 12.46
CA SER A 34 29.54 -26.06 12.43
C SER A 34 31.04 -25.70 12.37
N SER A 35 31.40 -24.55 11.80
CA SER A 35 32.80 -24.08 11.75
C SER A 35 32.91 -22.58 11.51
N LYS A 36 34.05 -21.98 11.88
CA LYS A 36 34.33 -20.55 11.61
C LYS A 36 34.34 -20.22 10.12
N SER A 37 34.86 -21.13 9.28
CA SER A 37 34.91 -20.95 7.82
C SER A 37 33.51 -20.92 7.21
N LEU A 38 32.65 -21.86 7.61
CA LEU A 38 31.26 -21.93 7.12
C LEU A 38 30.43 -20.80 7.69
N ARG A 39 30.72 -20.35 8.92
CA ARG A 39 30.11 -19.14 9.48
C ARG A 39 30.37 -17.93 8.60
N HIS A 40 31.63 -17.74 8.20
CA HIS A 40 32.02 -16.64 7.33
C HIS A 40 31.32 -16.71 5.97
N ALA A 41 31.25 -17.89 5.34
CA ALA A 41 30.52 -18.07 4.08
C ALA A 41 29.02 -17.76 4.22
N VAL A 42 28.38 -18.24 5.30
CA VAL A 42 26.96 -17.99 5.57
C VAL A 42 26.68 -16.50 5.83
N ASP A 43 27.55 -15.84 6.60
CA ASP A 43 27.39 -14.42 6.95
C ASP A 43 27.71 -13.48 5.76
N THR A 44 28.55 -13.93 4.81
CA THR A 44 28.88 -13.15 3.60
C THR A 44 27.77 -13.27 2.55
N ASP A 45 27.44 -14.50 2.11
CA ASP A 45 26.53 -14.70 0.98
C ASP A 45 25.39 -15.68 1.28
N GLY A 46 25.58 -16.61 2.22
CA GLY A 46 24.61 -17.69 2.45
C GLY A 46 23.20 -17.21 2.81
N TRP A 47 23.08 -16.18 3.64
CA TRP A 47 21.76 -15.60 3.94
C TRP A 47 21.12 -14.91 2.74
N THR A 48 21.92 -14.26 1.89
CA THR A 48 21.46 -13.64 0.64
C THR A 48 20.91 -14.70 -0.30
N THR A 49 21.68 -15.77 -0.53
CA THR A 49 21.28 -16.92 -1.36
C THR A 49 19.99 -17.54 -0.83
N PHE A 50 19.91 -17.83 0.47
CA PHE A 50 18.70 -18.38 1.08
C PHE A 50 17.48 -17.48 0.86
N ASN A 51 17.60 -16.17 1.08
CA ASN A 51 16.49 -15.23 0.93
C ASN A 51 16.00 -15.15 -0.52
N ARG A 52 16.93 -15.04 -1.49
CA ARG A 52 16.60 -14.97 -2.91
C ARG A 52 15.93 -16.25 -3.40
N THR A 53 16.39 -17.41 -2.96
CA THR A 53 15.84 -18.70 -3.39
C THR A 53 14.49 -19.00 -2.73
N ARG A 54 14.34 -18.73 -1.43
CA ARG A 54 13.12 -19.06 -0.69
C ARG A 54 12.02 -18.00 -0.78
N PHE A 55 12.40 -16.74 -0.95
CA PHE A 55 11.48 -15.61 -0.99
C PHE A 55 11.74 -14.70 -2.20
N PRO A 56 11.74 -15.26 -3.43
CA PRO A 56 12.18 -14.53 -4.62
C PRO A 56 11.32 -13.29 -4.96
N SER A 57 10.06 -13.25 -4.51
CA SER A 57 9.14 -12.12 -4.69
C SER A 57 9.10 -11.14 -3.51
N LEU A 58 9.67 -11.49 -2.36
CA LEU A 58 9.60 -10.69 -1.13
C LEU A 58 10.98 -10.26 -0.62
N HIS A 59 12.07 -10.77 -1.23
CA HIS A 59 13.42 -10.38 -0.88
C HIS A 59 13.64 -8.91 -1.26
N PRO A 60 13.92 -8.01 -0.30
CA PRO A 60 14.15 -6.61 -0.60
C PRO A 60 15.46 -6.43 -1.39
N ALA A 61 15.47 -5.45 -2.29
CA ALA A 61 16.65 -5.12 -3.09
C ALA A 61 17.85 -4.69 -2.22
N ASP A 62 17.57 -3.96 -1.13
CA ASP A 62 18.55 -3.56 -0.13
C ASP A 62 18.05 -3.94 1.27
N THR A 63 18.95 -4.45 2.11
CA THR A 63 18.67 -4.75 3.51
C THR A 63 19.92 -4.59 4.37
N PRO A 64 19.81 -3.96 5.56
CA PRO A 64 20.94 -3.81 6.47
C PRO A 64 21.39 -5.14 7.08
N SER A 65 20.57 -6.21 7.02
CA SER A 65 20.95 -7.52 7.55
C SER A 65 20.18 -8.67 6.91
N GLN A 66 20.87 -9.44 6.05
CA GLN A 66 20.29 -10.60 5.36
C GLN A 66 19.80 -11.69 6.31
N SER A 67 20.50 -11.92 7.42
CA SER A 67 20.10 -12.92 8.44
C SER A 67 18.81 -12.50 9.17
N ARG A 68 18.62 -11.20 9.43
CA ARG A 68 17.40 -10.68 10.04
C ARG A 68 16.25 -10.68 9.03
N THR A 69 16.50 -10.35 7.78
CA THR A 69 15.53 -10.50 6.68
C THR A 69 15.05 -11.95 6.58
N ALA A 70 15.97 -12.92 6.60
CA ALA A 70 15.63 -14.35 6.57
C ALA A 70 14.72 -14.75 7.72
N ARG A 71 14.99 -14.26 8.93
CA ARG A 71 14.15 -14.50 10.12
C ARG A 71 12.74 -13.92 9.92
N THR A 72 12.62 -12.68 9.46
CA THR A 72 11.33 -12.02 9.24
C THR A 72 10.51 -12.76 8.18
N LEU A 73 11.08 -13.00 7.00
CA LEU A 73 10.38 -13.68 5.89
C LEU A 73 9.95 -15.10 6.26
N THR A 74 10.82 -15.86 6.93
CA THR A 74 10.49 -17.21 7.40
C THR A 74 9.37 -17.21 8.45
N THR A 75 9.36 -16.21 9.33
CA THR A 75 8.32 -16.07 10.35
C THR A 75 6.97 -15.72 9.73
N LEU A 76 6.96 -14.78 8.76
CA LEU A 76 5.76 -14.41 8.02
C LEU A 76 5.19 -15.60 7.24
N SER A 77 6.03 -16.30 6.47
CA SER A 77 5.62 -17.52 5.72
C SER A 77 5.01 -18.56 6.65
N LYS A 78 5.66 -18.83 7.79
CA LYS A 78 5.17 -19.83 8.75
C LYS A 78 3.87 -19.42 9.43
N ALA A 79 3.68 -18.13 9.71
CA ALA A 79 2.43 -17.62 10.28
C ALA A 79 1.28 -17.79 9.27
N TRP A 80 1.54 -17.48 8.00
CA TRP A 80 0.60 -17.67 6.90
C TRP A 80 0.21 -19.15 6.72
N ASP A 81 1.20 -20.05 6.66
CA ASP A 81 0.95 -21.49 6.50
C ASP A 81 0.10 -22.07 7.63
N ARG A 82 0.27 -21.55 8.85
CA ARG A 82 -0.50 -21.96 10.02
C ARG A 82 -1.89 -21.34 10.10
N ARG A 83 -2.23 -20.41 9.19
CA ARG A 83 -3.42 -19.55 9.29
C ARG A 83 -3.53 -18.91 10.68
N ALA A 84 -2.39 -18.64 11.30
CA ALA A 84 -2.33 -18.13 12.66
C ALA A 84 -2.40 -16.61 12.60
N PHE A 85 -3.57 -16.07 12.92
CA PHE A 85 -3.77 -14.62 13.04
C PHE A 85 -3.71 -14.24 14.52
N VAL A 86 -2.85 -13.28 14.84
CA VAL A 86 -2.87 -12.61 16.14
C VAL A 86 -3.60 -11.31 15.92
N THR A 87 -4.82 -11.23 16.44
CA THR A 87 -5.60 -9.98 16.41
C THR A 87 -5.17 -9.12 17.58
N THR A 88 -4.62 -7.95 17.29
CA THR A 88 -4.37 -6.90 18.26
C THR A 88 -5.22 -5.69 17.90
N TYR A 89 -5.50 -4.85 18.90
CA TYR A 89 -6.07 -3.53 18.65
C TYR A 89 -5.05 -2.48 19.04
N ILE A 90 -5.17 -1.31 18.43
CA ILE A 90 -4.32 -0.16 18.71
C ILE A 90 -5.19 1.08 18.83
N GLU A 91 -4.85 1.93 19.80
CA GLU A 91 -5.45 3.24 19.99
C GLU A 91 -4.40 4.23 20.50
N PRO A 92 -4.62 5.55 20.32
CA PRO A 92 -3.73 6.56 20.88
C PRO A 92 -3.68 6.48 22.41
N GLN A 93 -2.48 6.37 22.96
CA GLN A 93 -2.22 6.22 24.39
C GLN A 93 -0.88 6.84 24.79
N GLY A 94 -0.76 7.30 26.04
CA GLY A 94 0.48 7.91 26.54
C GLY A 94 0.64 9.35 26.07
N ASN A 95 1.74 9.65 25.38
CA ASN A 95 2.03 11.00 24.87
C ASN A 95 1.15 11.27 23.63
N ILE A 96 0.03 11.99 23.81
CA ILE A 96 -0.93 12.31 22.76
C ILE A 96 -0.99 13.83 22.57
N THR A 97 -0.75 14.27 21.34
CA THR A 97 -0.91 15.66 20.91
C THR A 97 -2.08 15.77 19.94
N VAL A 98 -3.02 16.68 20.20
CA VAL A 98 -4.24 16.86 19.40
C VAL A 98 -4.16 18.16 18.63
N TYR A 99 -4.42 18.07 17.32
CA TYR A 99 -4.49 19.18 16.39
C TYR A 99 -5.89 19.39 15.81
N PRO A 100 -6.25 20.64 15.45
CA PRO A 100 -5.46 21.89 15.60
C PRO A 100 -5.25 22.34 17.05
N GLY A 101 -4.21 23.17 17.29
CA GLY A 101 -3.96 23.83 18.59
C GLY A 101 -2.98 23.14 19.54
N CYS A 102 -2.24 22.12 19.06
CA CYS A 102 -1.16 21.42 19.79
C CYS A 102 -1.49 21.09 21.26
N LYS A 103 -2.70 20.56 21.52
CA LYS A 103 -3.13 20.25 22.89
C LYS A 103 -2.62 18.89 23.32
N LYS A 104 -1.83 18.85 24.39
CA LYS A 104 -1.45 17.58 25.05
C LYS A 104 -2.62 17.03 25.87
N VAL A 105 -2.93 15.75 25.69
CA VAL A 105 -4.02 15.08 26.41
C VAL A 105 -3.56 13.74 26.95
N ASP A 106 -4.04 13.38 28.14
CA ASP A 106 -3.67 12.10 28.78
C ASP A 106 -4.48 10.91 28.22
N ARG A 107 -5.63 11.20 27.60
CA ARG A 107 -6.54 10.17 27.09
C ARG A 107 -7.18 10.62 25.79
N TRP A 108 -7.10 9.76 24.77
CA TRP A 108 -7.83 9.94 23.54
C TRP A 108 -9.32 9.61 23.72
N LYS A 109 -10.16 10.44 23.10
CA LYS A 109 -11.62 10.27 23.15
C LYS A 109 -12.06 9.47 21.93
N ARG A 110 -12.43 8.22 22.17
CA ARG A 110 -12.96 7.35 21.13
C ARG A 110 -14.22 7.96 20.47
N PRO A 111 -14.36 7.87 19.13
CA PRO A 111 -15.60 8.23 18.44
C PRO A 111 -16.80 7.43 18.96
N LYS A 112 -18.01 8.00 18.83
CA LYS A 112 -19.25 7.38 19.37
C LYS A 112 -19.74 6.18 18.55
N GLY A 113 -18.99 5.77 17.54
CA GLY A 113 -19.33 4.68 16.63
C GLY A 113 -20.18 5.16 15.45
N GLN A 114 -20.07 4.45 14.33
CA GLN A 114 -20.82 4.72 13.11
C GLN A 114 -21.86 3.62 12.92
N THR A 115 -23.08 4.00 12.53
CA THR A 115 -24.19 3.06 12.31
C THR A 115 -24.16 2.40 10.93
N ILE A 116 -23.33 2.90 10.03
CA ILE A 116 -23.11 2.37 8.69
C ILE A 116 -21.71 1.75 8.59
N GLY A 117 -21.57 0.71 7.76
CA GLY A 117 -20.28 0.12 7.47
C GLY A 117 -19.36 1.12 6.78
N PHE A 118 -18.11 1.20 7.23
CA PHE A 118 -17.06 2.03 6.63
C PHE A 118 -15.78 1.20 6.48
N THR A 119 -14.91 1.62 5.57
CA THR A 119 -13.58 1.02 5.40
C THR A 119 -12.56 1.89 6.11
N PRO A 120 -12.00 1.47 7.26
CA PRO A 120 -10.95 2.23 7.92
C PRO A 120 -9.75 2.36 6.99
N GLN A 121 -9.13 3.53 6.99
CA GLN A 121 -7.90 3.76 6.24
C GLN A 121 -6.72 3.53 7.17
N LEU A 122 -5.69 2.83 6.68
CA LEU A 122 -4.49 2.53 7.44
C LEU A 122 -3.30 2.54 6.49
N ASP A 123 -2.24 3.21 6.90
CA ASP A 123 -0.96 3.17 6.21
C ASP A 123 0.19 3.11 7.22
N VAL A 124 1.26 2.42 6.85
CA VAL A 124 2.41 2.19 7.72
C VAL A 124 3.69 2.12 6.91
N TYR A 125 4.74 2.74 7.43
CA TYR A 125 6.09 2.48 6.97
C TYR A 125 7.04 2.30 8.15
N GLU A 126 8.12 1.57 7.90
CA GLU A 126 9.23 1.42 8.83
C GLU A 126 10.52 1.81 8.11
N GLU A 127 11.27 2.74 8.70
CA GLU A 127 12.64 3.05 8.30
C GLU A 127 13.60 2.36 9.26
N VAL A 128 14.56 1.65 8.68
CA VAL A 128 15.66 1.05 9.43
C VAL A 128 16.90 1.89 9.18
N GLY A 129 17.50 2.40 10.25
CA GLY A 129 18.72 3.19 10.19
C GLY A 129 19.96 2.35 9.85
N HIS A 130 21.14 2.85 10.22
CA HIS A 130 22.40 2.16 9.94
C HIS A 130 22.49 0.79 10.62
N THR A 131 21.81 0.65 11.75
CA THR A 131 21.74 -0.61 12.48
C THR A 131 20.30 -1.08 12.61
N TRP A 132 20.10 -2.40 12.69
CA TRP A 132 18.77 -3.00 12.92
C TRP A 132 18.10 -2.56 14.25
N GLN A 133 18.87 -1.94 15.14
CA GLN A 133 18.43 -1.40 16.43
C GLN A 133 17.97 0.06 16.35
N GLU A 134 18.27 0.74 15.24
CA GLU A 134 17.79 2.08 14.92
C GLU A 134 16.61 1.95 13.98
N ARG A 135 15.42 2.28 14.48
CA ARG A 135 14.19 2.17 13.69
C ARG A 135 13.22 3.28 13.98
N GLU A 136 12.48 3.63 12.95
CA GLU A 136 11.31 4.48 13.06
C GLU A 136 10.14 3.82 12.36
N GLU A 137 9.09 3.49 13.12
CA GLU A 137 7.82 3.04 12.58
C GLU A 137 6.82 4.19 12.68
N VAL A 138 6.22 4.52 11.53
CA VAL A 138 5.13 5.48 11.47
C VAL A 138 3.88 4.76 11.00
N LEU A 139 2.84 4.84 11.82
CA LEU A 139 1.53 4.28 11.53
C LEU A 139 0.54 5.44 11.46
N ALA A 140 -0.24 5.52 10.40
CA ALA A 140 -1.41 6.37 10.35
C ALA A 140 -2.66 5.53 10.15
N PHE A 141 -3.75 5.91 10.81
CA PHE A 141 -5.05 5.34 10.53
C PHE A 141 -6.15 6.38 10.69
N SER A 142 -7.30 6.10 10.08
CA SER A 142 -8.50 6.90 10.23
C SER A 142 -9.75 6.03 10.20
N ALA A 143 -10.70 6.39 11.08
CA ALA A 143 -12.01 5.79 11.18
C ALA A 143 -13.02 6.91 11.48
N GLY A 144 -13.61 7.48 10.43
CA GLY A 144 -14.41 8.71 10.50
C GLY A 144 -13.60 9.92 10.01
N ALA A 145 -13.79 11.08 10.64
CA ALA A 145 -13.19 12.34 10.20
C ALA A 145 -11.88 12.75 10.93
N GLU A 146 -11.36 11.89 11.80
CA GLU A 146 -10.10 12.12 12.54
C GLU A 146 -8.99 11.21 11.98
N VAL A 147 -7.80 11.78 11.77
CA VAL A 147 -6.59 11.03 11.44
C VAL A 147 -5.75 10.88 12.69
N CYS A 148 -5.31 9.66 12.97
CA CYS A 148 -4.41 9.33 14.07
C CYS A 148 -3.06 8.87 13.50
N VAL A 149 -1.97 9.40 14.03
CA VAL A 149 -0.59 9.07 13.65
C VAL A 149 0.18 8.66 14.88
N ARG A 150 0.86 7.52 14.81
CA ARG A 150 1.83 7.07 15.79
C ARG A 150 3.22 7.14 15.18
N ARG A 151 4.17 7.67 15.96
CA ARG A 151 5.60 7.57 15.69
C ARG A 151 6.25 6.78 16.81
N LYS A 152 6.84 5.65 16.44
CA LYS A 152 7.57 4.78 17.35
C LYS A 152 9.03 4.74 16.91
N ARG A 153 9.92 5.30 17.73
CA ARG A 153 11.36 5.30 17.47
C ARG A 153 12.08 4.38 18.43
N ARG A 154 13.04 3.64 17.91
CA ARG A 154 13.94 2.79 18.69
C ARG A 154 15.37 3.16 18.36
N ARG A 155 16.18 3.36 19.40
CA ARG A 155 17.64 3.58 19.30
C ARG A 155 18.32 2.73 20.36
N GLY A 156 18.78 1.54 19.98
CA GLY A 156 19.38 0.59 20.91
C GLY A 156 18.36 0.06 21.93
N SER A 157 18.56 0.42 23.20
CA SER A 157 17.65 0.12 24.31
C SER A 157 16.57 1.17 24.55
N GLU A 158 16.71 2.36 23.97
CA GLU A 158 15.72 3.43 24.11
C GLU A 158 14.59 3.24 23.11
N GLU A 159 13.35 3.42 23.59
CA GLU A 159 12.13 3.35 22.78
C GLU A 159 11.25 4.54 23.15
N SER A 160 10.87 5.34 22.15
CA SER A 160 9.92 6.44 22.31
C SER A 160 8.67 6.17 21.47
N ASN A 161 7.51 6.49 22.01
CA ASN A 161 6.23 6.31 21.35
C ASN A 161 5.39 7.58 21.54
N ALA A 162 5.06 8.25 20.44
CA ALA A 162 4.27 9.47 20.44
C ALA A 162 3.09 9.32 19.50
N TRP A 163 1.97 9.90 19.93
CA TRP A 163 0.73 9.94 19.17
C TRP A 163 0.36 11.36 18.84
N THR A 164 -0.18 11.52 17.64
CA THR A 164 -0.74 12.77 17.18
C THR A 164 -2.08 12.49 16.53
N THR A 165 -3.07 13.33 16.80
CA THR A 165 -4.35 13.27 16.10
C THR A 165 -4.66 14.60 15.44
N TYR A 166 -5.31 14.55 14.29
CA TYR A 166 -5.76 15.72 13.56
C TYR A 166 -7.23 15.55 13.21
N ARG A 167 -8.06 16.51 13.61
CA ARG A 167 -9.46 16.59 13.23
C ARG A 167 -9.83 18.04 12.93
N PRO A 168 -10.31 18.36 11.71
CA PRO A 168 -10.80 19.71 11.41
C PRO A 168 -11.92 20.11 12.40
N LEU A 169 -11.89 21.36 12.87
CA LEU A 169 -12.84 21.84 13.89
C LEU A 169 -14.31 21.75 13.44
N SER A 170 -14.56 21.87 12.14
CA SER A 170 -15.89 21.77 11.52
C SER A 170 -16.28 20.35 11.09
N ALA A 171 -15.43 19.35 11.32
CA ALA A 171 -15.61 18.02 10.76
C ALA A 171 -16.81 17.27 11.37
N TYR A 172 -17.68 16.78 10.50
CA TYR A 172 -18.85 16.00 10.84
C TYR A 172 -18.71 14.54 10.36
N GLU A 173 -18.87 13.59 11.27
CA GLU A 173 -18.80 12.15 10.94
C GLU A 173 -19.91 11.76 9.96
N GLY A 174 -19.59 10.87 9.02
CA GLY A 174 -20.44 10.50 7.88
C GLY A 174 -20.34 11.46 6.69
N ARG A 175 -20.06 12.75 6.92
CA ARG A 175 -19.91 13.74 5.84
C ARG A 175 -18.45 13.93 5.46
N ASP A 176 -17.61 14.19 6.44
CA ASP A 176 -16.19 14.51 6.28
C ASP A 176 -15.30 13.29 6.60
N ASP A 177 -15.86 12.09 6.49
CA ASP A 177 -15.13 10.85 6.73
C ASP A 177 -13.97 10.72 5.75
N VAL A 178 -12.81 10.34 6.30
CA VAL A 178 -11.61 10.07 5.52
C VAL A 178 -11.83 8.80 4.70
N THR A 179 -11.77 8.95 3.39
CA THR A 179 -11.93 7.86 2.42
C THR A 179 -10.60 7.38 1.86
N THR A 180 -9.52 8.14 2.07
CA THR A 180 -8.18 7.74 1.67
C THR A 180 -7.12 8.39 2.55
N LEU A 181 -6.04 7.66 2.80
CA LEU A 181 -4.94 8.06 3.69
C LEU A 181 -3.64 7.45 3.18
N HIS A 182 -2.61 8.27 2.99
CA HIS A 182 -1.27 7.81 2.62
C HIS A 182 -0.20 8.59 3.36
N LEU A 183 0.73 7.91 4.03
CA LEU A 183 1.90 8.50 4.63
C LEU A 183 2.90 8.89 3.53
N LEU A 184 3.43 10.11 3.59
CA LEU A 184 4.55 10.49 2.75
C LEU A 184 5.86 10.13 3.47
N ARG A 185 6.75 9.45 2.73
CA ARG A 185 8.06 9.05 3.24
C ARG A 185 9.03 10.24 3.20
N PRO A 186 9.88 10.42 4.23
CA PRO A 186 10.96 11.41 4.18
C PRO A 186 11.85 11.19 2.94
N LYS A 187 12.16 12.26 2.19
CA LYS A 187 13.12 12.19 1.06
C LYS A 187 14.47 12.77 1.42
N ALA A 188 14.49 13.76 2.32
CA ALA A 188 15.71 14.36 2.83
C ALA A 188 15.76 14.27 4.36
N GLN A 189 16.98 14.31 4.93
CA GLN A 189 17.18 14.26 6.38
C GLN A 189 16.50 15.43 7.13
N ARG A 190 16.22 16.56 6.45
CA ARG A 190 15.44 17.69 6.98
C ARG A 190 13.92 17.45 7.01
N ASP A 191 13.41 16.45 6.28
CA ASP A 191 12.00 16.06 6.36
C ASP A 191 11.68 15.31 7.66
N ASN A 192 12.69 14.93 8.45
CA ASN A 192 12.50 14.17 9.68
C ASN A 192 11.86 14.98 10.81
N GLU A 193 11.66 16.29 10.67
CA GLU A 193 11.02 17.13 11.70
C GLU A 193 9.51 17.26 11.49
N VAL A 194 8.97 16.72 10.39
CA VAL A 194 7.55 16.86 10.02
C VAL A 194 7.03 15.53 9.47
N GLN A 195 5.94 15.00 10.02
CA GLN A 195 5.22 13.92 9.35
C GLN A 195 4.31 14.49 8.30
N ARG A 196 4.47 14.06 7.05
CA ARG A 196 3.50 14.40 6.01
C ARG A 196 2.60 13.23 5.67
N LEU A 197 1.34 13.52 5.38
CA LEU A 197 0.39 12.52 4.91
C LEU A 197 -0.63 13.16 3.97
N VAL A 198 -1.09 12.38 3.01
CA VAL A 198 -2.24 12.72 2.16
C VAL A 198 -3.49 12.19 2.83
N SER A 199 -4.54 13.00 2.89
CA SER A 199 -5.86 12.57 3.35
C SER A 199 -6.94 13.16 2.45
N GLY A 200 -7.91 12.33 2.07
CA GLY A 200 -9.07 12.74 1.29
C GLY A 200 -10.37 12.34 1.96
N THR A 201 -11.42 13.12 1.75
CA THR A 201 -12.71 12.97 2.43
C THR A 201 -13.87 12.73 1.47
N ALA A 202 -14.95 12.16 2.01
CA ALA A 202 -16.20 11.95 1.28
C ALA A 202 -16.89 13.27 0.84
N ASN A 203 -16.59 14.39 1.50
CA ASN A 203 -17.08 15.73 1.12
C ASN A 203 -16.24 16.38 0.00
N GLY A 204 -15.16 15.71 -0.41
CA GLY A 204 -14.35 16.13 -1.55
C GLY A 204 -13.13 16.95 -1.22
N ASP A 205 -12.74 17.03 0.05
CA ASP A 205 -11.44 17.58 0.39
C ASP A 205 -10.34 16.57 0.07
N LEU A 206 -9.21 17.05 -0.45
CA LEU A 206 -7.99 16.27 -0.63
C LEU A 206 -6.82 17.17 -0.28
N TRP A 207 -6.00 16.77 0.68
CA TRP A 207 -4.92 17.62 1.17
C TRP A 207 -3.71 16.82 1.60
N ILE A 208 -2.58 17.53 1.72
CA ILE A 208 -1.37 17.08 2.39
C ILE A 208 -1.32 17.79 3.73
N LEU A 209 -1.35 17.03 4.82
CA LEU A 209 -1.11 17.54 6.17
C LEU A 209 0.37 17.40 6.50
N SER A 210 0.96 18.48 7.02
CA SER A 210 2.33 18.51 7.54
C SER A 210 2.28 18.63 9.05
N ILE A 211 2.26 17.50 9.74
CA ILE A 211 2.19 17.42 11.19
C ILE A 211 3.59 17.68 11.76
N PRO A 212 3.79 18.78 12.50
CA PRO A 212 5.09 19.09 13.05
C PRO A 212 5.43 18.20 14.25
N GLU A 213 6.73 18.01 14.51
CA GLU A 213 7.22 17.35 15.73
C GLU A 213 7.45 18.28 16.91
N ASP A 214 7.54 19.58 16.64
CA ASP A 214 7.66 20.59 17.68
C ASP A 214 6.29 20.93 18.29
N ASP A 215 6.28 21.86 19.24
CA ASP A 215 5.05 22.34 19.88
C ASP A 215 4.35 23.43 19.02
N SER A 216 4.52 23.44 17.69
CA SER A 216 3.79 24.34 16.79
C SER A 216 2.28 24.07 16.86
N GLU A 217 1.46 25.10 16.96
CA GLU A 217 0.00 24.96 17.04
C GLU A 217 -0.67 24.68 15.68
N GLU A 218 -0.01 25.11 14.60
CA GLU A 218 -0.51 25.04 13.24
C GLU A 218 -0.03 23.76 12.52
N VAL A 219 -0.92 23.21 11.70
CA VAL A 219 -0.62 22.09 10.79
C VAL A 219 -0.65 22.65 9.37
N PRO A 220 0.51 22.97 8.78
CA PRO A 220 0.57 23.42 7.40
C PRO A 220 -0.13 22.42 6.48
N THR A 221 -1.00 22.94 5.62
CA THR A 221 -1.89 22.15 4.77
C THR A 221 -1.78 22.61 3.33
N SER A 222 -1.53 21.67 2.42
CA SER A 222 -1.52 21.90 0.97
C SER A 222 -2.72 21.22 0.34
N TYR A 223 -3.50 21.95 -0.46
CA TYR A 223 -4.78 21.47 -1.00
C TYR A 223 -4.64 20.94 -2.42
N LEU A 224 -5.15 19.74 -2.69
CA LEU A 224 -5.27 19.19 -4.04
C LEU A 224 -6.64 19.57 -4.61
N VAL A 225 -6.66 20.08 -5.85
CA VAL A 225 -7.88 20.64 -6.45
C VAL A 225 -8.84 19.55 -6.92
N THR A 226 -9.87 19.28 -6.12
CA THR A 226 -10.92 18.29 -6.45
C THR A 226 -12.15 18.89 -7.15
N ASN A 227 -12.25 20.23 -7.18
CA ASN A 227 -13.47 20.95 -7.60
C ASN A 227 -14.72 20.56 -6.79
N GLY A 228 -14.55 20.19 -5.51
CA GLY A 228 -15.65 19.80 -4.62
C GLY A 228 -16.24 18.43 -4.92
N GLN A 229 -15.58 17.62 -5.75
CA GLN A 229 -16.00 16.25 -5.99
C GLN A 229 -15.55 15.34 -4.84
N PRO A 230 -16.43 14.49 -4.30
CA PRO A 230 -16.07 13.49 -3.28
C PRO A 230 -14.84 12.68 -3.65
N VAL A 231 -13.87 12.55 -2.76
CA VAL A 231 -12.76 11.61 -2.93
C VAL A 231 -13.26 10.24 -2.50
N ARG A 232 -13.16 9.23 -3.37
CA ARG A 232 -13.68 7.88 -3.10
C ARG A 232 -12.59 6.91 -2.69
N SER A 233 -11.46 7.01 -3.35
CA SER A 233 -10.27 6.18 -3.16
C SER A 233 -9.09 6.89 -3.82
N SER A 234 -7.89 6.56 -3.38
CA SER A 234 -6.68 7.02 -4.05
C SER A 234 -5.54 6.04 -3.81
N SER A 235 -4.54 6.08 -4.68
CA SER A 235 -3.33 5.27 -4.60
C SER A 235 -2.12 6.18 -4.73
N LEU A 236 -1.11 5.96 -3.90
CA LEU A 236 0.12 6.74 -3.86
C LEU A 236 1.28 5.91 -4.42
N LEU A 237 1.96 6.46 -5.41
CA LEU A 237 3.23 5.95 -5.91
C LEU A 237 4.38 6.72 -5.31
N HIS A 238 5.11 6.07 -4.41
CA HIS A 238 6.38 6.57 -3.91
C HIS A 238 7.46 6.50 -4.99
N ARG A 239 8.20 7.61 -5.15
CA ARG A 239 9.32 7.68 -6.09
C ARG A 239 10.57 8.15 -5.35
N PRO A 240 11.36 7.23 -4.77
CA PRO A 240 12.53 7.58 -3.95
C PRO A 240 13.59 8.39 -4.71
N THR A 241 13.74 8.14 -6.01
CA THR A 241 14.74 8.79 -6.87
C THR A 241 14.20 10.01 -7.60
N ALA A 242 12.91 10.29 -7.53
CA ALA A 242 12.30 11.44 -8.19
C ALA A 242 11.91 12.50 -7.16
N ASP A 243 11.87 13.76 -7.60
CA ASP A 243 11.60 14.90 -6.72
C ASP A 243 10.22 14.80 -6.04
N GLN A 244 9.20 14.36 -6.78
CA GLN A 244 7.81 14.33 -6.32
C GLN A 244 7.26 12.91 -6.31
N ASP A 245 6.36 12.58 -5.38
CA ASP A 245 5.55 11.37 -5.48
C ASP A 245 4.36 11.62 -6.42
N LEU A 246 3.65 10.56 -6.83
CA LEU A 246 2.44 10.70 -7.64
C LEU A 246 1.25 10.11 -6.90
N LEU A 247 0.12 10.80 -6.94
CA LEU A 247 -1.15 10.31 -6.40
C LEU A 247 -2.16 10.20 -7.54
N VAL A 248 -2.84 9.07 -7.61
CA VAL A 248 -4.04 8.93 -8.44
C VAL A 248 -5.25 8.92 -7.52
N ALA A 249 -6.20 9.82 -7.74
CA ALA A 249 -7.40 9.94 -6.92
C ALA A 249 -8.66 9.74 -7.76
N ASN A 250 -9.57 8.93 -7.24
CA ASN A 250 -10.90 8.75 -7.79
C ASN A 250 -11.86 9.74 -7.17
N MET A 251 -12.48 10.54 -8.03
CA MET A 251 -13.34 11.64 -7.65
C MET A 251 -14.74 11.44 -8.23
N GLY A 252 -15.74 11.76 -7.40
CA GLY A 252 -17.14 11.53 -7.73
C GLY A 252 -17.39 10.06 -8.06
N ASP A 253 -17.98 9.81 -9.23
CA ASP A 253 -18.31 8.45 -9.68
C ASP A 253 -17.57 8.03 -10.95
N SER A 254 -16.83 8.92 -11.63
CA SER A 254 -16.23 8.60 -12.95
C SER A 254 -14.88 9.24 -13.22
N ARG A 255 -14.43 10.19 -12.40
CA ARG A 255 -13.22 10.94 -12.68
C ARG A 255 -12.03 10.31 -11.95
N VAL A 256 -10.94 10.15 -12.68
CA VAL A 256 -9.64 9.72 -12.15
C VAL A 256 -8.65 10.84 -12.43
N SER A 257 -8.00 11.38 -11.40
CA SER A 257 -7.08 12.50 -11.54
C SER A 257 -5.70 12.16 -10.99
N LEU A 258 -4.67 12.58 -11.73
CA LEU A 258 -3.27 12.41 -11.38
C LEU A 258 -2.75 13.70 -10.75
N TYR A 259 -2.07 13.60 -9.60
CA TYR A 259 -1.48 14.73 -8.90
C TYR A 259 0.01 14.49 -8.68
N PRO A 260 0.87 15.47 -9.02
CA PRO A 260 2.22 15.53 -8.49
C PRO A 260 2.16 15.97 -7.02
N ILE A 261 2.75 15.19 -6.12
CA ILE A 261 2.75 15.50 -4.69
C ILE A 261 3.95 16.38 -4.37
N ASP A 262 3.66 17.66 -4.11
CA ASP A 262 4.64 18.66 -3.69
C ASP A 262 4.12 19.42 -2.46
N PRO A 263 4.56 19.03 -1.25
CA PRO A 263 4.12 19.68 -0.02
C PRO A 263 4.50 21.16 0.08
N SER A 264 5.47 21.64 -0.70
CA SER A 264 5.88 23.05 -0.68
C SER A 264 4.87 23.99 -1.35
N VAL A 265 3.95 23.43 -2.14
CA VAL A 265 2.94 24.17 -2.89
C VAL A 265 1.61 24.14 -2.15
N GLY A 266 1.10 25.29 -1.71
CA GLY A 266 -0.15 25.36 -0.93
C GLY A 266 -1.42 24.91 -1.68
N LYS A 267 -1.42 24.91 -3.02
CA LYS A 267 -2.53 24.43 -3.84
C LYS A 267 -2.03 23.73 -5.11
N ILE A 268 -2.39 22.45 -5.28
CA ILE A 268 -1.88 21.55 -6.31
C ILE A 268 -3.03 21.18 -7.26
N ALA A 269 -2.92 21.59 -8.53
CA ALA A 269 -3.84 21.16 -9.57
C ALA A 269 -3.47 19.74 -10.07
N PRO A 270 -4.44 18.96 -10.55
CA PRO A 270 -4.12 17.69 -11.20
C PRO A 270 -3.27 17.94 -12.46
N SER A 271 -2.26 17.10 -12.70
CA SER A 271 -1.46 17.15 -13.92
C SER A 271 -2.25 16.64 -15.12
N ASP A 272 -3.16 15.67 -14.89
CA ASP A 272 -4.12 15.22 -15.89
C ASP A 272 -5.36 14.60 -15.22
N SER A 273 -6.45 14.44 -15.98
CA SER A 273 -7.69 13.82 -15.51
C SER A 273 -8.41 13.07 -16.61
N LEU A 274 -8.91 11.89 -16.27
CA LEU A 274 -9.66 11.02 -17.15
C LEU A 274 -11.09 10.85 -16.64
N ASP A 275 -12.08 11.08 -17.50
CA ASP A 275 -13.49 10.79 -17.21
C ASP A 275 -13.87 9.43 -17.81
N ILE A 276 -14.04 8.42 -16.95
CA ILE A 276 -14.40 7.05 -17.35
C ILE A 276 -15.93 6.92 -17.27
N ARG A 277 -16.59 7.09 -18.41
CA ARG A 277 -18.05 7.03 -18.51
C ARG A 277 -18.50 5.86 -19.40
N PRO A 278 -19.70 5.31 -19.17
CA PRO A 278 -20.25 4.32 -20.06
C PRO A 278 -20.47 4.92 -21.45
N PRO A 279 -20.35 4.13 -22.53
CA PRO A 279 -20.73 4.56 -23.87
C PRO A 279 -22.20 5.01 -23.86
N GLN A 280 -22.50 6.20 -24.38
CA GLN A 280 -23.89 6.64 -24.50
C GLN A 280 -24.63 5.68 -25.44
N THR A 281 -25.66 5.00 -24.94
CA THR A 281 -26.55 4.22 -25.79
C THR A 281 -27.52 5.16 -26.50
N ASN A 282 -27.71 4.94 -27.81
CA ASN A 282 -28.69 5.65 -28.64
C ASN A 282 -30.10 5.35 -28.12
N GLY A 283 -30.57 6.10 -27.12
CA GLY A 283 -31.87 5.87 -26.50
C GLY A 283 -32.15 6.66 -25.21
N GLY A 284 -31.24 7.51 -24.74
CA GLY A 284 -31.49 8.47 -23.65
C GLY A 284 -31.75 7.87 -22.25
N HIS A 285 -31.92 6.56 -22.13
CA HIS A 285 -32.08 5.87 -20.86
C HIS A 285 -30.73 5.45 -20.29
N VAL A 286 -30.21 6.24 -19.34
CA VAL A 286 -29.03 5.93 -18.51
C VAL A 286 -29.40 4.81 -17.53
N LYS A 287 -29.51 3.56 -18.02
CA LYS A 287 -29.91 2.41 -17.18
C LYS A 287 -28.79 1.79 -16.36
N ASN A 288 -27.52 2.12 -16.64
CA ASN A 288 -26.39 1.61 -15.87
C ASN A 288 -25.61 2.76 -15.26
N GLN A 289 -25.78 2.99 -13.95
CA GLN A 289 -24.87 3.83 -13.16
C GLN A 289 -23.54 3.08 -12.99
N GLN A 290 -22.75 3.03 -14.07
CA GLN A 290 -21.36 2.57 -13.99
C GLN A 290 -20.57 3.62 -13.21
N ARG A 291 -19.79 3.15 -12.24
CA ARG A 291 -18.93 3.96 -11.41
C ARG A 291 -17.51 3.41 -11.37
N VAL A 292 -16.54 4.29 -11.18
CA VAL A 292 -15.17 3.96 -10.77
C VAL A 292 -15.14 3.70 -9.26
N TRP A 293 -14.70 2.51 -8.86
CA TRP A 293 -14.60 2.08 -7.46
C TRP A 293 -13.21 2.27 -6.89
N SER A 294 -12.17 1.90 -7.65
CA SER A 294 -10.77 2.00 -7.26
C SER A 294 -9.86 2.26 -8.44
N SER A 295 -8.73 2.91 -8.18
CA SER A 295 -7.66 3.14 -9.14
C SER A 295 -6.34 2.98 -8.40
N GLU A 296 -5.50 2.08 -8.90
CA GLU A 296 -4.25 1.71 -8.25
C GLU A 296 -3.10 1.81 -9.24
N PHE A 297 -1.96 2.32 -8.77
CA PHE A 297 -0.73 2.23 -9.54
C PHE A 297 -0.30 0.77 -9.65
N LEU A 298 -0.06 0.32 -10.88
CA LEU A 298 0.58 -0.97 -11.14
C LEU A 298 2.08 -0.82 -11.34
N SER A 299 2.49 0.33 -11.85
CA SER A 299 3.88 0.73 -12.11
C SER A 299 3.94 2.26 -12.25
N PRO A 300 5.13 2.86 -12.37
CA PRO A 300 5.25 4.30 -12.59
C PRO A 300 4.57 4.85 -13.85
N ASN A 301 4.26 3.98 -14.81
CA ASN A 301 3.66 4.33 -16.09
C ASN A 301 2.29 3.67 -16.32
N ARG A 302 1.70 3.00 -15.32
CA ARG A 302 0.40 2.32 -15.48
C ARG A 302 -0.46 2.38 -14.23
N ILE A 303 -1.75 2.56 -14.47
CA ILE A 303 -2.79 2.38 -13.46
C ILE A 303 -3.77 1.31 -13.91
N ALA A 304 -4.37 0.63 -12.93
CA ALA A 304 -5.56 -0.15 -13.11
C ALA A 304 -6.73 0.56 -12.45
N THR A 305 -7.86 0.60 -13.14
CA THR A 305 -9.12 1.15 -12.63
C THR A 305 -10.16 0.05 -12.59
N GLY A 306 -10.71 -0.18 -11.39
CA GLY A 306 -11.86 -1.02 -11.16
C GLY A 306 -13.14 -0.22 -11.37
N ILE A 307 -13.99 -0.69 -12.27
CA ILE A 307 -15.27 -0.07 -12.59
C ILE A 307 -16.41 -1.07 -12.42
N GLY A 308 -17.61 -0.58 -12.19
CA GLY A 308 -18.77 -1.46 -12.13
C GLY A 308 -20.07 -0.73 -11.86
N PRO A 309 -21.21 -1.32 -12.22
CA PRO A 309 -21.33 -2.62 -12.92
C PRO A 309 -20.89 -2.55 -14.39
N SER A 310 -20.13 -3.54 -14.89
CA SER A 310 -19.61 -3.61 -16.28
C SER A 310 -19.36 -5.06 -16.72
N SER A 311 -19.46 -5.34 -18.03
CA SER A 311 -18.99 -6.62 -18.61
C SER A 311 -17.47 -6.71 -18.74
N GLU A 312 -16.81 -5.55 -18.74
CA GLU A 312 -15.35 -5.42 -18.73
C GLU A 312 -14.98 -4.50 -17.56
N PRO A 313 -15.03 -4.98 -16.31
CA PRO A 313 -14.98 -4.13 -15.12
C PRO A 313 -13.56 -3.71 -14.69
N LEU A 314 -12.53 -4.10 -15.45
CA LEU A 314 -11.14 -3.75 -15.14
C LEU A 314 -10.48 -3.14 -16.36
N HIS A 315 -10.05 -1.89 -16.23
CA HIS A 315 -9.39 -1.13 -17.28
C HIS A 315 -7.95 -0.82 -16.87
N ILE A 316 -6.99 -0.96 -17.80
CA ILE A 316 -5.60 -0.56 -17.60
C ILE A 316 -5.31 0.66 -18.47
N TYR A 317 -4.84 1.74 -17.87
CA TYR A 317 -4.42 2.94 -18.57
C TYR A 317 -2.92 3.13 -18.44
N GLU A 318 -2.30 3.71 -19.48
CA GLU A 318 -0.92 4.14 -19.42
C GLU A 318 -0.83 5.59 -18.96
N ILE A 319 0.22 5.91 -18.22
CA ILE A 319 0.61 7.27 -17.87
C ILE A 319 1.76 7.65 -18.79
N LEU A 320 1.47 8.55 -19.72
CA LEU A 320 2.40 9.14 -20.66
C LEU A 320 2.96 10.45 -20.07
N PRO A 321 4.06 10.99 -20.63
CA PRO A 321 4.55 12.32 -20.25
C PRO A 321 3.49 13.43 -20.39
N THR A 322 2.51 13.24 -21.28
CA THR A 322 1.40 14.16 -21.52
C THR A 322 0.17 13.91 -20.64
N GLY A 323 0.20 12.90 -19.76
CA GLY A 323 -0.95 12.46 -18.96
C GLY A 323 -1.43 11.05 -19.28
N PHE A 324 -2.66 10.72 -18.92
CA PHE A 324 -3.27 9.42 -19.16
C PHE A 324 -3.46 9.14 -20.66
N SER A 325 -3.39 7.85 -21.02
CA SER A 325 -3.93 7.37 -22.28
C SER A 325 -5.45 7.61 -22.30
N LYS A 326 -5.98 8.14 -23.41
CA LYS A 326 -7.42 8.42 -23.53
C LYS A 326 -8.29 7.17 -23.48
N GLU A 327 -7.78 6.08 -24.05
CA GLU A 327 -8.40 4.76 -24.03
C GLU A 327 -7.54 3.81 -23.19
N PRO A 328 -8.15 2.80 -22.56
CA PRO A 328 -7.39 1.81 -21.83
C PRO A 328 -6.63 0.90 -22.80
N VAL A 329 -5.37 0.62 -22.48
CA VAL A 329 -4.52 -0.28 -23.26
C VAL A 329 -4.96 -1.74 -23.11
N ARG A 330 -5.65 -2.08 -22.02
CA ARG A 330 -6.24 -3.40 -21.79
C ARG A 330 -7.56 -3.25 -21.04
N LYS A 331 -8.52 -4.11 -21.39
CA LYS A 331 -9.76 -4.34 -20.65
C LYS A 331 -9.88 -5.82 -20.34
N PHE A 332 -10.40 -6.14 -19.16
CA PHE A 332 -10.65 -7.53 -18.77
C PHE A 332 -12.12 -7.73 -18.48
N SER A 333 -12.68 -8.79 -19.07
CA SER A 333 -13.94 -9.38 -18.66
C SER A 333 -13.70 -10.48 -17.64
N LEU A 334 -14.68 -10.72 -16.78
CA LEU A 334 -14.69 -11.89 -15.91
C LEU A 334 -15.39 -13.02 -16.64
N GLN A 335 -14.74 -14.18 -16.74
CA GLN A 335 -15.27 -15.37 -17.39
C GLN A 335 -16.33 -16.02 -16.50
N ASN A 336 -17.50 -15.40 -16.40
CA ASN A 336 -18.63 -15.95 -15.65
C ASN A 336 -19.43 -16.99 -16.47
N GLU A 337 -18.85 -17.51 -17.56
CA GLU A 337 -19.51 -18.44 -18.50
C GLU A 337 -19.55 -19.90 -18.02
N LEU A 338 -18.82 -20.25 -16.95
CA LEU A 338 -18.67 -21.65 -16.49
C LEU A 338 -19.80 -22.18 -15.62
N PHE A 339 -20.79 -21.35 -15.27
CA PHE A 339 -22.00 -21.82 -14.58
C PHE A 339 -23.15 -21.79 -15.58
N GLU A 340 -23.42 -22.95 -16.20
CA GLU A 340 -24.72 -23.18 -16.82
C GLU A 340 -25.80 -22.83 -15.78
N PRO A 341 -26.85 -22.08 -16.17
CA PRO A 341 -27.92 -21.75 -15.26
C PRO A 341 -28.56 -23.05 -14.80
N SER A 342 -28.38 -23.43 -13.52
CA SER A 342 -29.35 -24.30 -12.87
C SER A 342 -30.69 -23.57 -12.91
N ASP A 343 -31.75 -24.25 -13.36
CA ASP A 343 -33.09 -23.71 -13.62
C ASP A 343 -33.74 -22.93 -12.44
N GLU A 344 -33.13 -22.92 -11.25
CA GLU A 344 -33.59 -22.17 -10.09
C GLU A 344 -33.17 -20.69 -10.04
N ASP A 345 -32.17 -20.24 -10.81
CA ASP A 345 -31.67 -18.83 -10.77
C ASP A 345 -32.23 -17.94 -11.89
N SER A 346 -33.51 -18.15 -12.18
CA SER A 346 -34.29 -17.51 -13.25
C SER A 346 -34.66 -16.04 -12.97
N VAL A 347 -33.69 -15.15 -12.72
CA VAL A 347 -33.95 -13.69 -12.61
C VAL A 347 -33.14 -12.85 -13.60
N ALA A 348 -32.12 -13.40 -14.27
CA ALA A 348 -31.48 -12.71 -15.38
C ALA A 348 -32.26 -12.98 -16.69
N PRO A 349 -32.91 -11.97 -17.30
CA PRO A 349 -33.57 -12.16 -18.59
C PRO A 349 -32.56 -12.62 -19.64
N ALA A 350 -32.93 -13.64 -20.40
CA ALA A 350 -32.13 -14.21 -21.49
C ALA A 350 -31.54 -13.08 -22.37
N GLY A 351 -30.21 -13.04 -22.49
CA GLY A 351 -29.49 -12.09 -23.34
C GLY A 351 -28.80 -10.91 -22.64
N LYS A 352 -28.89 -10.75 -21.31
CA LYS A 352 -28.04 -9.76 -20.60
C LYS A 352 -26.66 -10.34 -20.27
N LYS A 353 -25.60 -9.72 -20.79
CA LYS A 353 -24.21 -10.01 -20.35
C LYS A 353 -24.12 -9.82 -18.84
N ARG A 354 -23.57 -10.81 -18.12
CA ARG A 354 -23.28 -10.70 -16.68
C ARG A 354 -22.37 -9.49 -16.47
N SER A 355 -22.74 -8.62 -15.53
CA SER A 355 -21.97 -7.43 -15.16
C SER A 355 -21.38 -7.62 -13.77
N SER A 356 -20.15 -7.19 -13.60
CA SER A 356 -19.45 -7.28 -12.31
C SER A 356 -18.87 -5.93 -11.94
N SER A 357 -18.42 -5.81 -10.69
CA SER A 357 -17.71 -4.63 -10.19
C SER A 357 -16.38 -5.08 -9.60
N ILE A 358 -15.30 -4.35 -9.91
CA ILE A 358 -13.99 -4.57 -9.30
C ILE A 358 -13.81 -3.55 -8.17
N TYR A 359 -13.60 -4.05 -6.95
CA TYR A 359 -13.47 -3.20 -5.76
C TYR A 359 -12.00 -3.03 -5.34
N PRO A 360 -11.28 -4.04 -4.82
CA PRO A 360 -9.85 -3.91 -4.57
C PRO A 360 -9.05 -4.28 -5.81
N ILE A 361 -7.96 -3.54 -6.01
CA ILE A 361 -6.86 -3.91 -6.89
C ILE A 361 -5.58 -3.85 -6.03
N ALA A 362 -4.66 -4.78 -6.23
CA ALA A 362 -3.41 -4.81 -5.47
C ALA A 362 -2.25 -5.19 -6.40
N PRO A 363 -1.29 -4.29 -6.66
CA PRO A 363 -0.08 -4.64 -7.40
C PRO A 363 0.72 -5.69 -6.63
N LEU A 364 1.41 -6.58 -7.36
CA LEU A 364 2.38 -7.47 -6.74
C LEU A 364 3.76 -6.78 -6.69
N PRO A 365 4.59 -7.08 -5.66
CA PRO A 365 5.96 -6.58 -5.61
C PRO A 365 6.75 -6.97 -6.87
N PRO A 366 7.66 -6.11 -7.35
CA PRO A 366 8.51 -6.42 -8.49
C PRO A 366 9.30 -7.71 -8.25
N TYR A 367 9.19 -8.66 -9.18
CA TYR A 367 9.81 -9.97 -9.10
C TYR A 367 11.09 -9.98 -9.95
N ASN A 368 12.23 -10.32 -9.34
CA ASN A 368 13.54 -10.26 -10.00
C ASN A 368 13.75 -11.33 -11.09
N ALA A 369 12.97 -12.42 -11.11
CA ALA A 369 13.20 -13.55 -12.02
C ALA A 369 12.25 -13.59 -13.25
N ALA A 370 11.24 -12.74 -13.31
CA ALA A 370 10.34 -12.59 -14.45
C ALA A 370 9.88 -11.12 -14.49
N GLY A 371 10.46 -10.33 -15.37
CA GLY A 371 10.32 -8.85 -15.43
C GLY A 371 8.89 -8.31 -15.54
N GLY A 372 7.86 -9.16 -15.66
CA GLY A 372 6.45 -8.75 -15.77
C GLY A 372 5.89 -7.98 -14.57
N SER A 373 6.37 -8.23 -13.34
CA SER A 373 5.86 -7.51 -12.16
C SER A 373 6.37 -6.06 -12.06
N VAL A 374 7.60 -5.80 -12.54
CA VAL A 374 8.18 -4.43 -12.58
C VAL A 374 7.37 -3.50 -13.49
N ASP A 375 6.88 -4.04 -14.61
CA ASP A 375 6.07 -3.31 -15.58
C ASP A 375 4.57 -3.25 -15.22
N GLY A 376 4.20 -3.72 -14.02
CA GLY A 376 2.82 -3.74 -13.56
C GLY A 376 1.92 -4.69 -14.35
N ASN A 377 2.46 -5.79 -14.87
CA ASN A 377 1.66 -6.77 -15.63
C ASN A 377 1.01 -7.85 -14.76
N VAL A 378 1.44 -7.99 -13.50
CA VAL A 378 0.91 -8.99 -12.57
C VAL A 378 0.39 -8.29 -11.32
N PHE A 379 -0.88 -8.49 -11.03
CA PHE A 379 -1.59 -7.89 -9.92
C PHE A 379 -2.80 -8.75 -9.53
N LEU A 380 -3.35 -8.48 -8.35
CA LEU A 380 -4.57 -9.09 -7.83
C LEU A 380 -5.73 -8.11 -7.99
N SER A 381 -6.93 -8.63 -8.24
CA SER A 381 -8.16 -7.85 -8.22
C SER A 381 -9.30 -8.64 -7.58
N GLY A 382 -10.14 -7.98 -6.81
CA GLY A 382 -11.35 -8.58 -6.23
C GLY A 382 -12.59 -8.16 -7.00
N ALA A 383 -13.34 -9.15 -7.48
CA ALA A 383 -14.58 -8.94 -8.20
C ALA A 383 -15.81 -9.28 -7.36
N TYR A 384 -16.89 -8.56 -7.62
CA TYR A 384 -18.23 -8.91 -7.17
C TYR A 384 -19.15 -9.01 -8.37
N ASP A 385 -19.77 -10.17 -8.55
CA ASP A 385 -20.69 -10.49 -9.63
C ASP A 385 -22.16 -10.62 -9.18
N GLY A 386 -22.43 -10.38 -7.89
CA GLY A 386 -23.77 -10.45 -7.32
C GLY A 386 -24.16 -11.82 -6.76
N ALA A 387 -23.33 -12.85 -6.93
CA ALA A 387 -23.55 -14.16 -6.30
C ALA A 387 -22.94 -14.16 -4.88
N VAL A 388 -23.73 -14.57 -3.88
CA VAL A 388 -23.31 -14.73 -2.47
C VAL A 388 -23.32 -16.21 -2.11
#